data_AF-A0A1S8PS84-F1
#
_entry.id   AF-A0A1S8PS84-F1
#
_cell.length_a   1.000
_cell.length_b   1.000
_cell.length_c   1.000
_cell.angle_alpha   90.00
_cell.angle_beta   90.00
_cell.angle_gamma   90.00
#
_symmetry.space_group_name_H-M   'P 1'
#
loop_
_entity.id
_entity.type
_entity.pdbx_description
1 polymer ?
#
loop_
_entity_poly.entity_id
_entity_poly.type
_entity_poly.pdbx_seq_one_letter_code
_entity_poly.pdbx_strand_id
1 'polypeptide(L)' 'MCAERNALSTMLTHGENEVDKVVSVYKDGKVIPSCGECREFMMHLGKDSDNIEILLDNQGRSVKLIDLLPEYPRYK' A
#
# COMPACT_ATOMS: atom_id res chain seq x y z
N MET A 1 -11.04 -0.74 10.50
CA MET A 1 -10.51 -1.03 9.15
C MET A 1 -9.94 0.25 8.59
N CYS A 2 -8.70 0.23 8.10
CA CYS A 2 -8.08 1.38 7.44
C CYS A 2 -8.66 1.59 6.02
N ALA A 3 -8.54 2.80 5.48
CA ALA A 3 -9.13 3.16 4.19
C ALA A 3 -8.47 2.38 3.03
N GLU A 4 -7.16 2.17 3.12
CA GLU A 4 -6.35 1.43 2.15
C GLU A 4 -6.88 0.00 2.00
N ARG A 5 -7.12 -0.70 3.12
CA ARG A 5 -7.65 -2.07 3.08
C ARG A 5 -9.05 -2.12 2.50
N ASN A 6 -9.91 -1.13 2.81
CA ASN A 6 -11.25 -1.07 2.22
C ASN A 6 -11.20 -0.89 0.69
N ALA A 7 -10.37 0.03 0.21
CA ALA A 7 -10.18 0.29 -1.21
C ALA A 7 -9.65 -0.95 -1.95
N LEU A 8 -8.59 -1.58 -1.40
CA LEU A 8 -7.99 -2.77 -2.00
C LEU A 8 -8.91 -4.00 -1.96
N SER A 9 -9.66 -4.20 -0.87
CA SER A 9 -10.68 -5.26 -0.82
C SER A 9 -11.79 -5.03 -1.84
N THR A 10 -12.21 -3.78 -2.03
CA THR A 10 -13.21 -3.44 -3.05
C THR A 10 -12.66 -3.68 -4.47
N MET A 11 -11.41 -3.30 -4.73
CA MET A 11 -10.70 -3.62 -5.99
C MET A 11 -10.71 -5.13 -6.26
N LEU A 12 -10.33 -5.95 -5.27
CA LEU A 12 -10.34 -7.42 -5.39
C LEU A 12 -11.74 -7.97 -5.70
N THR A 13 -12.81 -7.41 -5.11
CA THR A 13 -14.18 -7.84 -5.42
C THR A 13 -14.61 -7.53 -6.86
N HIS A 14 -13.95 -6.57 -7.51
CA HIS A 14 -14.15 -6.26 -8.93
C HIS A 14 -13.25 -7.09 -9.87
N GLY A 15 -12.43 -8.00 -9.31
CA GLY A 15 -11.53 -8.86 -10.09
C GLY A 15 -10.19 -8.22 -10.46
N GLU A 16 -9.89 -7.03 -9.93
CA GLU A 16 -8.60 -6.35 -10.08
C GLU A 16 -7.63 -6.79 -8.97
N ASN A 17 -6.35 -7.01 -9.29
CA ASN A 17 -5.35 -7.52 -8.35
C ASN A 17 -3.96 -6.86 -8.46
N GLU A 18 -3.76 -5.94 -9.39
CA GLU A 18 -2.50 -5.21 -9.56
C GLU A 18 -2.65 -3.77 -9.11
N VAL A 19 -1.64 -3.26 -8.41
CA VAL A 19 -1.62 -1.90 -7.86
C VAL A 19 -0.30 -1.25 -8.22
N ASP A 20 -0.33 -0.07 -8.80
CA ASP A 20 0.88 0.70 -9.11
C ASP A 20 1.28 1.62 -7.94
N LYS A 21 0.31 2.33 -7.36
CA LYS A 21 0.55 3.33 -6.30
C LYS A 21 -0.61 3.42 -5.32
N VAL A 22 -0.30 3.64 -4.05
CA VAL A 22 -1.26 3.86 -2.95
C VAL A 22 -0.98 5.19 -2.26
N VAL A 23 -2.06 5.93 -1.98
CA VAL A 23 -2.05 7.16 -1.18
C VAL A 23 -3.09 7.06 -0.07
N SER A 24 -2.72 7.48 1.13
CA SER A 24 -3.65 7.59 2.26
C SER A 24 -3.78 9.06 2.65
N VAL A 25 -5.02 9.55 2.69
CA VAL A 25 -5.32 10.95 2.97
C VAL A 25 -6.17 11.03 4.23
N TYR A 26 -5.72 11.80 5.22
CA TYR A 26 -6.45 12.05 6.45
C TYR A 26 -7.57 13.08 6.22
N LYS A 27 -8.52 13.19 7.17
CA LYS A 27 -9.72 14.03 7.04
C LYS A 27 -9.44 15.52 6.77
N ASP A 28 -8.23 15.99 7.08
CA ASP A 28 -7.77 17.37 6.87
C ASP A 28 -7.02 17.56 5.54
N GLY A 29 -6.98 16.54 4.68
CA GLY A 29 -6.27 16.57 3.40
C GLY A 29 -4.77 16.25 3.50
N LYS A 30 -4.26 15.95 4.69
CA LYS A 30 -2.86 15.55 4.87
C LYS A 30 -2.65 14.13 4.33
N VAL A 31 -1.63 13.96 3.48
CA VAL A 31 -1.13 12.64 3.10
C VAL A 31 -0.38 12.05 4.29
N ILE A 32 -0.74 10.84 4.66
CA ILE A 32 -0.09 10.07 5.72
C ILE A 32 0.43 8.76 5.14
N PRO A 33 1.56 8.24 5.64
CA PRO A 33 2.03 6.92 5.23
C PRO A 33 1.02 5.85 5.64
N SER A 34 0.85 4.83 4.79
CA SER A 34 -0.01 3.68 5.09
C SER A 34 0.42 2.96 6.37
N CYS A 35 -0.53 2.37 7.09
CA CYS A 35 -0.21 1.65 8.34
C CYS A 35 0.45 0.28 8.06
N GLY A 36 1.17 -0.27 9.05
CA GLY A 36 1.92 -1.53 8.88
C GLY A 36 1.04 -2.73 8.47
N GLU A 37 -0.15 -2.85 9.04
CA GLU A 37 -1.10 -3.92 8.69
C GLU A 37 -1.60 -3.79 7.23
N CYS A 38 -1.71 -2.56 6.70
CA CYS A 38 -2.08 -2.36 5.30
C CYS A 38 -0.92 -2.66 4.37
N ARG A 39 0.31 -2.32 4.77
CA ARG A 39 1.52 -2.66 4.02
C ARG A 39 1.66 -4.18 3.86
N GLU A 40 1.46 -4.93 4.95
CA GLU A 40 1.45 -6.40 4.90
C GLU A 40 0.37 -6.93 3.96
N PHE A 41 -0.85 -6.40 4.08
CA PHE A 41 -1.95 -6.80 3.21
C PHE A 41 -1.63 -6.58 1.72
N MET A 42 -0.99 -5.46 1.38
CA MET A 42 -0.56 -5.17 0.00
C MET A 42 0.49 -6.17 -0.51
N MET A 43 1.41 -6.65 0.35
CA MET A 43 2.41 -7.64 -0.04
C MET A 43 1.80 -8.96 -0.53
N HIS A 44 0.57 -9.29 -0.11
CA HIS A 44 -0.13 -10.50 -0.53
C HIS A 44 -0.89 -10.38 -1.87
N LEU A 45 -0.93 -9.21 -2.51
CA LEU A 45 -1.71 -8.99 -3.74
C LEU A 45 -1.14 -9.72 -4.97
N GLY A 46 0.18 -9.91 -5.04
CA GLY A 46 0.82 -10.50 -6.21
C GLY A 46 2.34 -10.61 -6.08
N LYS A 47 2.98 -11.12 -7.13
CA LYS A 47 4.44 -11.35 -7.14
C LYS A 47 5.27 -10.06 -7.19
N ASP A 48 4.67 -8.99 -7.72
CA ASP A 48 5.29 -7.68 -7.93
C ASP A 48 4.80 -6.63 -6.93
N SER A 49 4.12 -7.08 -5.86
CA SER A 49 3.60 -6.22 -4.78
C SER A 49 4.71 -5.44 -4.07
N ASP A 50 5.94 -5.92 -4.10
CA ASP A 50 7.13 -5.24 -3.59
C ASP A 50 7.37 -3.88 -4.27
N ASN A 51 6.93 -3.72 -5.53
CA ASN A 51 7.11 -2.51 -6.32
C ASN A 51 6.01 -1.47 -6.16
N ILE A 52 4.92 -1.76 -5.43
CA ILE A 52 3.84 -0.80 -5.18
C ILE A 52 4.43 0.47 -4.58
N GLU A 53 4.16 1.63 -5.17
CA GLU A 53 4.60 2.91 -4.64
C GLU A 53 3.68 3.40 -3.52
N ILE A 54 4.24 3.79 -2.39
CA ILE A 54 3.50 4.37 -1.25
C ILE A 54 3.84 5.85 -1.15
N LEU A 55 2.82 6.71 -1.28
CA LEU A 55 2.99 8.14 -1.07
C LEU A 55 3.09 8.46 0.43
N LEU A 56 4.14 9.18 0.82
CA LEU A 56 4.46 9.47 2.21
C LEU A 56 3.96 10.83 2.69
N ASP A 57 3.93 11.82 1.80
CA ASP A 57 3.54 13.19 2.12
C ASP A 57 3.02 13.98 0.90
N ASN A 58 2.45 15.15 1.18
CA ASN A 58 1.88 16.04 0.16
C ASN A 58 2.94 16.66 -0.78
N GLN A 59 4.24 16.51 -0.50
CA GLN A 59 5.31 17.01 -1.38
C GLN A 59 5.64 16.04 -2.52
N GLY A 60 4.93 14.91 -2.59
CA GLY A 60 5.12 13.93 -3.66
C GLY A 60 6.18 12.88 -3.35
N ARG A 61 6.69 12.82 -2.11
CA ARG A 61 7.67 11.79 -1.74
C ARG A 61 7.00 10.42 -1.72
N SER A 62 7.48 9.51 -2.57
CA SER A 62 7.07 8.10 -2.59
C SER A 62 8.26 7.18 -2.33
N VAL A 63 7.95 5.97 -1.85
CA VAL A 63 8.90 4.86 -1.69
C VAL A 63 8.23 3.57 -2.14
N LYS A 64 9.02 2.53 -2.44
CA LYS A 64 8.44 1.21 -2.70
C LYS A 64 7.93 0.59 -1.41
N LEU A 65 6.90 -0.24 -1.51
CA LEU A 65 6.29 -0.93 -0.37
C LEU A 65 7.32 -1.75 0.41
N ILE A 66 8.22 -2.45 -0.30
CA ILE A 66 9.25 -3.28 0.33
C ILE A 66 10.22 -2.48 1.21
N ASP A 67 10.48 -1.21 0.88
CA ASP A 67 11.38 -0.36 1.67
C ASP A 67 10.75 0.04 3.02
N LEU A 68 9.45 -0.17 3.18
CA LEU A 68 8.69 0.12 4.41
C LEU A 68 8.47 -1.11 5.30
N LEU A 69 9.00 -2.28 4.92
CA LEU A 69 8.90 -3.55 5.62
C LEU A 69 10.31 -4.15 5.80
N PRO A 70 11.09 -3.69 6.80
CA PRO A 70 12.43 -4.20 7.03
C PRO A 70 12.39 -5.70 7.34
N GLU A 71 13.38 -6.44 6.84
CA GLU A 71 13.53 -7.89 7.05
C GLU A 71 12.32 -8.73 6.59
N TYR A 72 11.56 -8.22 5.60
CA TYR A 72 10.42 -8.94 5.06
C TYR A 72 10.81 -10.35 4.54
N PRO A 73 10.14 -11.43 5.01
CA PRO A 73 10.48 -12.78 4.59
C PRO A 73 10.19 -12.97 3.10
N ARG A 74 11.25 -13.21 2.31
CA ARG A 74 11.14 -13.48 0.87
C ARG A 74 11.10 -14.98 0.53
N TYR A 75 10.73 -15.82 1.49
CA TYR A 75 10.59 -17.25 1.24
C TYR A 75 9.40 -17.45 0.29
N LYS A 76 9.71 -17.63 -1.00
CA LYS A 76 8.74 -17.98 -2.05
C LYS A 76 8.60 -19.49 -2.13
#